data_AF-A0A8R1I0P4-F1
#
_entry.id   AF-A0A8R1I0P4-F1
#
_cell.length_a   1.000
_cell.length_b   1.000
_cell.length_c   1.000
_cell.angle_alpha   90.00
_cell.angle_beta   90.00
_cell.angle_gamma   90.00
#
_symmetry.space_group_name_H-M   'P 1'
#
loop_
_entity.id
_entity.type
_entity.pdbx_description
1 polymer ?
#
loop_
_entity_poly.entity_id
_entity_poly.type
_entity_poly.pdbx_seq_one_letter_code
_entity_poly.pdbx_strand_id
1 'polypeptide(L)' 'MLLQPRSLFIMTDGAYTKMLHGIAEREDDLIEPGKVFNCPDDLANKRIQRDTRISITVRNVEKVSKLGVFDLLKK' A
#
# COMPACT_ATOMS: atom_id res chain seq x y z
N MET A 1 0.01 -9.50 -3.38
CA MET A 1 0.08 -9.55 -1.91
C MET A 1 -1.33 -9.41 -1.36
N LEU A 2 -1.70 -10.22 -0.36
CA LEU A 2 -2.98 -10.16 0.32
C LEU A 2 -2.85 -9.29 1.58
N LEU A 3 -3.72 -8.29 1.74
CA LEU A 3 -3.75 -7.42 2.94
C LEU A 3 -5.01 -7.70 3.75
N GLN A 4 -4.87 -8.51 4.80
CA GLN A 4 -5.98 -8.89 5.68
C GLN A 4 -6.42 -7.73 6.61
N PRO A 5 -7.66 -7.75 7.14
CA PRO A 5 -8.10 -6.77 8.12
C PRO A 5 -7.14 -6.69 9.32
N ARG A 6 -6.82 -5.46 9.76
CA ARG A 6 -5.88 -5.18 10.87
C ARG A 6 -4.42 -5.63 10.62
N SER A 7 -4.03 -5.97 9.39
CA SER A 7 -2.61 -6.18 9.04
C SER A 7 -1.86 -4.85 8.95
N LEU A 8 -0.59 -4.85 9.37
CA LEU A 8 0.33 -3.74 9.14
C LEU A 8 1.20 -4.04 7.92
N PHE A 9 1.17 -3.16 6.92
CA PHE A 9 2.07 -3.21 5.76
C PHE A 9 3.11 -2.09 5.88
N ILE A 10 4.38 -2.47 5.94
CA ILE A 10 5.51 -1.55 6.00
C ILE A 10 6.27 -1.66 4.69
N MET A 11 6.51 -0.52 4.04
CA MET A 11 7.26 -0.44 2.80
C MET A 11 8.41 0.53 3.00
N THR A 12 9.63 0.06 2.80
CA THR A 12 10.88 0.82 3.03
C THR A 12 11.74 0.85 1.77
N ASP A 13 12.76 1.72 1.79
CA ASP A 13 13.86 1.73 0.82
C ASP A 13 13.39 1.70 -0.64
N GLY A 14 14.01 0.83 -1.46
CA GLY A 14 13.69 0.69 -2.87
C GLY A 14 12.25 0.26 -3.16
N ALA A 15 11.62 -0.51 -2.26
CA ALA A 15 10.21 -0.87 -2.44
C ALA A 15 9.31 0.37 -2.33
N TYR A 16 9.64 1.31 -1.43
CA TYR A 16 8.90 2.56 -1.31
C TYR A 16 9.19 3.54 -2.46
N THR A 17 10.45 3.68 -2.88
CA THR A 17 10.84 4.75 -3.80
C THR A 17 10.88 4.35 -5.28
N LYS A 18 10.99 3.05 -5.60
CA LYS A 18 11.24 2.56 -6.98
C LYS A 18 10.16 1.63 -7.51
N MET A 19 9.30 1.06 -6.65
CA MET A 19 8.29 0.10 -7.08
C MET A 19 6.91 0.75 -7.12
N LEU A 20 6.16 0.43 -8.16
CA LEU A 20 4.75 0.78 -8.24
C LEU A 20 3.92 -0.31 -7.57
N HIS A 21 2.97 0.11 -6.75
CA HIS A 21 1.98 -0.75 -6.13
C HIS A 21 0.60 -0.13 -6.34
N GLY A 22 -0.42 -0.97 -6.39
CA GLY A 22 -1.79 -0.52 -6.60
C GLY A 22 -2.78 -1.57 -6.13
N ILE A 23 -4.04 -1.14 -6.06
CA ILE A 23 -5.17 -2.02 -5.79
C ILE A 23 -5.95 -2.08 -7.11
N ALA A 24 -5.92 -3.23 -7.76
CA ALA A 24 -6.67 -3.42 -9.00
C ALA A 24 -8.17 -3.39 -8.73
N GLU A 25 -8.94 -2.64 -9.53
CA GLU A 25 -10.40 -2.54 -9.46
C GLU A 25 -11.05 -3.86 -9.91
N ARG A 26 -11.82 -4.49 -9.00
CA ARG A 26 -12.55 -5.76 -9.17
C ARG A 26 -13.40 -6.01 -7.92
N GLU A 27 -14.37 -6.92 -8.03
CA GLU A 27 -15.30 -7.28 -6.95
C GLU A 27 -14.78 -8.38 -6.01
N ASP A 28 -13.83 -9.19 -6.46
CA ASP A 28 -13.31 -10.31 -5.69
C ASP A 28 -11.84 -10.62 -5.99
N ASP A 29 -11.19 -11.35 -5.09
CA ASP A 29 -9.80 -11.81 -5.25
C ASP A 29 -9.71 -13.33 -5.15
N LEU A 30 -9.06 -13.95 -6.15
CA LEU A 30 -8.63 -15.35 -6.08
C LEU A 30 -7.29 -15.44 -5.33
N ILE A 31 -7.27 -16.24 -4.26
CA ILE A 31 -6.07 -16.45 -3.47
C ILE A 31 -5.31 -17.66 -4.02
N GLU A 32 -4.58 -17.43 -5.10
CA GLU A 32 -3.84 -18.49 -5.82
C GLU A 32 -2.44 -18.70 -5.21
N PRO A 33 -2.12 -19.92 -4.71
CA PRO A 33 -0.79 -20.26 -4.22
C PRO A 33 0.28 -20.00 -5.28
N GLY A 34 1.43 -19.45 -4.88
CA GLY A 34 2.52 -19.10 -5.79
C GLY A 34 2.36 -17.77 -6.54
N LYS A 35 1.14 -17.23 -6.68
CA LYS A 35 0.91 -15.86 -7.19
C LYS A 35 0.68 -14.84 -6.08
N VAL A 36 0.05 -15.26 -4.99
CA VAL A 36 -0.09 -14.43 -3.79
C VAL A 36 1.10 -14.66 -2.86
N PHE A 37 1.97 -13.64 -2.75
CA PHE A 37 3.20 -13.67 -1.94
C PHE A 37 3.02 -14.26 -0.53
N ASN A 38 1.98 -13.85 0.18
CA ASN A 38 1.66 -14.26 1.54
C ASN A 38 0.33 -15.04 1.60
N CYS A 39 0.17 -15.99 0.68
CA CYS A 39 -0.99 -16.88 0.62
C CYS A 39 -1.11 -17.70 1.92
N PRO A 40 -2.16 -17.54 2.73
CA PRO A 40 -2.36 -18.39 3.90
C PRO A 40 -3.09 -19.67 3.48
N ASP A 41 -2.70 -20.80 4.08
CA ASP A 41 -3.15 -22.14 3.67
C ASP A 41 -4.67 -22.31 3.75
N ASP A 42 -5.31 -21.67 4.73
CA ASP A 42 -6.75 -21.72 4.93
C ASP A 42 -7.55 -20.98 3.85
N LEU A 43 -6.91 -20.07 3.10
CA LEU A 43 -7.51 -19.32 2.00
C LEU A 43 -7.06 -19.80 0.62
N ALA A 44 -6.17 -20.77 0.53
CA ALA A 44 -5.65 -21.28 -0.73
C ALA A 44 -6.78 -21.70 -1.69
N ASN A 45 -6.70 -21.20 -2.93
CA ASN A 45 -7.66 -21.41 -4.02
C ASN A 45 -9.09 -20.90 -3.76
N LYS A 46 -9.32 -20.12 -2.70
CA LYS A 46 -10.61 -19.51 -2.43
C LYS A 46 -10.75 -18.17 -3.15
N ARG A 47 -12.00 -17.85 -3.53
CA ARG A 47 -12.40 -16.52 -4.01
C ARG A 47 -13.01 -15.74 -2.85
N ILE A 48 -12.46 -14.58 -2.56
CA ILE A 48 -12.91 -13.71 -1.47
C ILE A 48 -13.60 -12.50 -2.10
N GLN A 49 -14.88 -12.32 -1.81
CA GLN A 49 -15.62 -11.13 -2.20
C GLN A 49 -15.10 -9.91 -1.42
N ARG A 50 -14.93 -8.80 -2.11
CA ARG A 50 -14.50 -7.56 -1.49
C ARG A 50 -15.66 -6.90 -0.79
N ASP A 51 -15.29 -6.14 0.24
CA ASP A 51 -16.19 -5.28 0.97
C ASP A 51 -15.46 -3.96 1.24
N THR A 52 -16.16 -3.00 1.84
CA THR A 52 -15.63 -1.70 2.20
C THR A 52 -14.42 -1.87 3.14
N ARG A 53 -13.24 -1.50 2.63
CA ARG A 53 -11.98 -1.57 3.37
C ARG A 53 -11.41 -0.18 3.59
N ILE A 54 -11.07 0.12 4.84
CA ILE A 54 -10.37 1.35 5.22
C ILE A 54 -8.88 1.02 5.43
N SER A 55 -7.99 1.77 4.77
CA SER A 55 -6.55 1.77 5.08
C SER A 55 -6.09 3.13 5.51
N ILE A 56 -5.27 3.15 6.56
CA ILE A 56 -4.60 4.34 7.05
C ILE A 56 -3.14 4.26 6.64
N THR A 57 -2.67 5.27 5.90
CA THR A 57 -1.27 5.36 5.47
C THR A 57 -0.60 6.50 6.20
N VAL A 58 0.49 6.19 6.92
CA VAL A 58 1.33 7.17 7.60
C VAL A 58 2.71 7.14 6.95
N ARG A 59 3.23 8.31 6.61
CA ARG A 59 4.58 8.46 6.05
C ARG A 59 5.31 9.62 6.73
N ASN A 60 6.60 9.46 6.94
CA ASN A 60 7.46 10.58 7.26
C ASN A 60 7.89 11.26 5.96
N VAL A 61 7.68 12.56 5.85
CA VAL A 61 8.07 13.34 4.65
C VAL A 61 9.18 14.28 5.05
N GLU A 62 10.36 14.13 4.42
CA GLU A 62 11.48 15.02 4.69
C GLU A 62 11.16 16.46 4.29
N LYS A 63 11.61 17.42 5.11
CA LYS A 63 11.48 18.83 4.80
C LYS A 63 12.50 19.20 3.72
N VAL A 64 12.05 19.25 2.47
CA VAL A 64 12.91 19.50 1.30
C VAL A 64 13.28 20.97 1.07
N SER A 65 12.63 21.92 1.75
CA SER A 65 12.97 23.35 1.68
C SER A 65 13.00 24.00 3.06
N LYS A 66 14.06 24.78 3.31
CA LYS A 66 14.15 25.68 4.47
C LYS A 66 13.58 27.07 4.18
N LEU A 67 13.34 27.41 2.92
CA LEU A 67 12.73 28.67 2.51
C LEU A 67 11.23 28.60 2.81
N GLY A 68 10.74 29.55 3.60
CA GLY A 68 9.31 29.77 3.78
C GLY A 68 8.70 30.37 2.52
N VAL A 69 7.38 30.25 2.39
CA VAL A 69 6.62 30.86 1.27
C VAL A 69 6.94 32.37 1.15
N PHE A 70 7.14 33.04 2.27
CA PHE A 70 7.51 34.47 2.30
C PHE A 70 8.93 34.76 1.79
N ASP A 71 9.87 33.82 1.88
CA ASP A 71 11.21 33.99 1.32
C ASP A 71 11.18 33.95 -0.22
N LEU A 72 10.17 33.30 -0.81
CA LEU A 72 9.94 33.27 -2.26
C LEU A 72 9.25 34.55 -2.78
N LEU A 73 8.55 35.28 -1.91
CA LEU A 73 7.82 36.51 -2.26
C LEU A 73 8.66 37.79 -2.13
N LYS A 74 9.86 37.72 -1.54
CA LYS A 74 10.78 38.86 -1.35
C LYS A 74 11.63 39.19 -2.59
N LYS A 75 11.15 38.89 -3.80
CA LYS A 75 11.86 39.19 -5.04
C LYS A 75 11.39 40.50 -5.65
#